data_AF-A0A5C3PJR8-F1
#
_entry.id   AF-A0A5C3PJR8-F1
#
_cell.length_a   1.000
_cell.length_b   1.000
_cell.length_c   1.000
_cell.angle_alpha   90.00
_cell.angle_beta   90.00
_cell.angle_gamma   90.00
#
_symmetry.space_group_name_H-M   'P 1'
#
loop_
_entity.id
_entity.type
_entity.pdbx_description
1 polymer ?
#
loop_
_entity_poly.entity_id
_entity_poly.type
_entity_poly.pdbx_seq_one_letter_code
_entity_poly.pdbx_strand_id
1 'polypeptide(L)'
;MTLAGKARQLDARGSHHEAERFFHRALELIDPSAPASYPTLANIWNSLGELYLHMGRFDQAEQWFTKSLDISGSIRDLKEISASRENLARVQRAKSELLKAKALKMLGAPDDMRCGNYSCSSLTSSCQAAFYCSHGCQKDDYERHKRYCQYDM
;
A
#
# COMPACT_ATOMS: atom_id res chain seq x y z
N MET A 1 0.90 -19.84 -13.11
CA MET A 1 1.45 -18.59 -12.55
C MET A 1 0.93 -17.43 -13.40
N THR A 2 0.29 -16.42 -12.82
CA THR A 2 -0.21 -15.25 -13.57
C THR A 2 0.95 -14.33 -13.99
N LEU A 3 0.74 -13.46 -14.98
CA LEU A 3 1.77 -12.49 -15.42
C LEU A 3 2.19 -11.57 -14.27
N ALA A 4 1.24 -11.05 -13.50
CA ALA A 4 1.51 -10.24 -12.31
C ALA A 4 2.24 -11.03 -11.22
N GLY A 5 1.92 -12.32 -11.04
CA GLY A 5 2.64 -13.20 -10.11
C GLY A 5 4.10 -13.42 -10.53
N LYS A 6 4.35 -13.61 -11.82
CA LYS A 6 5.71 -13.70 -12.38
C LYS A 6 6.47 -12.38 -12.22
N ALA A 7 5.82 -11.25 -12.46
CA ALA A 7 6.41 -9.93 -12.26
C ALA A 7 6.88 -9.72 -10.81
N ARG A 8 6.04 -10.07 -9.82
CA ARG A 8 6.42 -10.00 -8.39
C ARG A 8 7.64 -10.87 -8.06
N GLN A 9 7.75 -12.07 -8.65
CA GLN A 9 8.94 -12.91 -8.45
C GLN A 9 10.21 -12.31 -9.07
N LEU A 10 10.08 -11.66 -10.23
CA LEU A 10 11.20 -10.98 -10.89
C LEU A 10 11.66 -9.77 -10.08
N ASP A 11 10.72 -8.96 -9.60
CA ASP A 11 10.99 -7.81 -8.73
C ASP A 11 11.72 -8.24 -7.45
N ALA A 12 11.23 -9.28 -6.77
CA ALA A 12 11.87 -9.83 -5.58
C ALA A 12 13.30 -10.36 -5.81
N ARG A 13 13.67 -10.64 -7.07
CA ARG A 13 15.04 -11.04 -7.46
C ARG A 13 15.89 -9.87 -7.97
N GLY A 14 15.37 -8.65 -7.93
CA GLY A 14 16.04 -7.45 -8.44
C GLY A 14 15.93 -7.25 -9.95
N SER A 15 15.20 -8.10 -10.67
CA SER A 15 14.99 -8.00 -12.12
C SER A 15 13.87 -6.99 -12.45
N HIS A 16 14.03 -5.75 -11.99
CA HIS A 16 12.97 -4.74 -11.99
C HIS A 16 12.42 -4.40 -13.39
N HIS A 17 13.29 -4.25 -14.40
CA HIS A 17 12.85 -3.95 -15.76
C HIS A 17 12.06 -5.10 -16.42
N GLU A 18 12.41 -6.35 -16.11
CA GLU A 18 11.60 -7.47 -16.59
C GLU A 18 10.26 -7.53 -15.87
N ALA A 19 10.25 -7.30 -14.56
CA ALA A 19 9.02 -7.20 -13.78
C ALA A 19 8.07 -6.14 -14.34
N GLU A 20 8.60 -4.94 -14.66
CA GLU A 20 7.87 -3.83 -15.28
C GLU A 20 7.14 -4.28 -16.55
N ARG A 21 7.85 -4.95 -17.46
CA ARG A 21 7.27 -5.49 -18.70
C ARG A 21 6.15 -6.48 -18.44
N PHE A 22 6.32 -7.38 -17.46
CA PHE A 22 5.29 -8.37 -17.12
C PHE A 22 4.05 -7.74 -16.47
N PHE A 23 4.21 -6.72 -15.63
CA PHE A 23 3.08 -5.98 -15.07
C PHE A 23 2.30 -5.22 -16.16
N HIS A 24 2.99 -4.53 -17.07
CA HIS A 24 2.32 -3.85 -18.19
C HIS A 24 1.58 -4.84 -19.09
N ARG A 25 2.19 -5.99 -19.40
CA ARG A 25 1.51 -7.04 -20.16
C ARG A 25 0.30 -7.62 -19.41
N ALA A 26 0.34 -7.67 -18.08
CA ALA A 26 -0.82 -8.09 -17.29
C ALA A 26 -1.97 -7.07 -17.39
N LEU A 27 -1.66 -5.77 -17.38
CA LEU A 27 -2.65 -4.70 -17.54
C LEU A 27 -3.33 -4.73 -18.91
N GLU A 28 -2.60 -5.05 -19.98
CA GLU A 28 -3.16 -5.17 -21.33
C GLU A 28 -4.23 -6.26 -21.46
N LEU A 29 -4.23 -7.26 -20.57
CA LEU A 29 -5.19 -8.36 -20.58
C LEU A 29 -6.45 -8.08 -19.74
N ILE A 30 -6.49 -6.94 -19.05
CA ILE A 30 -7.58 -6.61 -18.13
C ILE A 30 -8.42 -5.51 -18.74
N ASP A 31 -9.73 -5.73 -18.85
CA ASP A 31 -10.68 -4.71 -19.25
C ASP A 31 -10.92 -3.73 -18.09
N PRO A 32 -10.52 -2.45 -18.22
CA PRO A 32 -10.70 -1.44 -17.18
C PRO A 32 -12.13 -0.92 -17.08
N SER A 33 -13.00 -1.21 -18.06
CA SER A 33 -14.40 -0.81 -18.02
C SER A 33 -15.27 -1.75 -17.18
N ALA A 34 -14.79 -2.96 -16.91
CA ALA A 34 -15.50 -3.97 -16.14
C ALA A 34 -15.26 -3.80 -14.62
N PRO A 35 -16.30 -3.51 -13.80
CA PRO A 35 -16.14 -3.37 -12.35
C PRO A 35 -15.56 -4.61 -11.65
N ALA A 36 -15.81 -5.80 -12.20
CA ALA A 36 -15.24 -7.06 -11.70
C ALA A 36 -13.70 -7.12 -11.79
N SER A 37 -13.09 -6.31 -12.67
CA SER A 37 -11.65 -6.20 -12.83
C SER A 37 -10.98 -5.32 -11.77
N TYR A 38 -11.75 -4.49 -11.07
CA TYR A 38 -11.21 -3.41 -10.22
C TYR A 38 -10.30 -3.92 -9.10
N PRO A 39 -10.61 -5.01 -8.38
CA PRO A 39 -9.68 -5.57 -7.39
C PRO A 39 -8.35 -5.99 -8.02
N THR A 40 -8.38 -6.55 -9.23
CA THR A 40 -7.18 -7.01 -9.93
C THR A 40 -6.33 -5.83 -10.41
N LEU A 41 -6.97 -4.79 -10.95
CA LEU A 41 -6.30 -3.54 -11.35
C LEU A 41 -5.65 -2.86 -10.16
N ALA A 42 -6.38 -2.72 -9.05
CA ALA A 42 -5.87 -2.12 -7.82
C ALA A 42 -4.59 -2.83 -7.35
N ASN A 43 -4.62 -4.16 -7.31
CA ASN A 43 -3.47 -4.97 -6.87
C ASN A 43 -2.25 -4.82 -7.81
N ILE A 44 -2.46 -4.84 -9.13
CA ILE A 44 -1.37 -4.68 -10.10
C ILE A 44 -0.79 -3.27 -10.04
N TRP A 45 -1.62 -2.23 -9.94
CA TRP A 45 -1.14 -0.86 -9.80
C TRP A 45 -0.38 -0.66 -8.49
N ASN A 46 -0.83 -1.26 -7.38
CA ASN A 46 -0.06 -1.24 -6.15
C ASN A 46 1.31 -1.90 -6.33
N SER A 47 1.36 -3.09 -6.94
CA SER A 47 2.62 -3.79 -7.21
C SER A 47 3.56 -3.02 -8.16
N LEU A 48 3.02 -2.33 -9.16
CA LEU A 48 3.80 -1.42 -10.02
C LEU A 48 4.38 -0.26 -9.20
N GLY A 49 3.59 0.32 -8.29
CA GLY A 49 4.09 1.35 -7.39
C GLY A 49 5.26 0.86 -6.54
N GLU A 50 5.19 -0.36 -6.01
CA GLU A 50 6.27 -0.95 -5.20
C GLU A 50 7.52 -1.18 -6.04
N LEU A 51 7.36 -1.70 -7.25
CA LEU A 51 8.45 -1.86 -8.21
C LEU A 51 9.17 -0.53 -8.47
N TYR A 52 8.43 0.54 -8.77
CA TYR A 52 9.04 1.85 -8.99
C TYR A 52 9.69 2.43 -7.74
N LEU A 53 9.14 2.13 -6.55
CA LEU A 53 9.76 2.49 -5.28
C LEU A 53 11.11 1.78 -5.08
N HIS A 54 11.21 0.48 -5.42
CA HIS A 54 12.49 -0.26 -5.39
C HIS A 54 13.52 0.33 -6.36
N MET A 55 13.07 0.87 -7.49
CA MET A 55 13.92 1.55 -8.47
C MET A 55 14.26 3.01 -8.09
N GLY A 56 13.78 3.52 -6.95
CA GLY A 56 13.97 4.91 -6.53
C GLY A 56 13.19 5.94 -7.35
N ARG A 57 12.23 5.50 -8.17
CA ARG A 57 11.42 6.36 -9.06
C ARG A 57 10.14 6.80 -8.36
N PHE A 58 10.30 7.71 -7.40
CA PHE A 58 9.24 8.09 -6.46
C PHE A 58 8.00 8.72 -7.12
N ASP A 59 8.16 9.50 -8.18
CA ASP A 59 7.01 10.12 -8.87
C ASP A 59 6.14 9.09 -9.60
N GLN A 60 6.76 8.09 -10.23
CA GLN A 60 6.03 6.99 -10.87
C GLN A 60 5.36 6.12 -9.82
N ALA A 61 6.06 5.82 -8.72
CA ALA A 61 5.49 5.07 -7.61
C ALA A 61 4.23 5.76 -7.05
N GLU A 62 4.29 7.07 -6.81
CA GLU A 62 3.16 7.88 -6.35
C GLU A 62 1.96 7.79 -7.30
N GLN A 63 2.17 7.94 -8.60
CA GLN A 63 1.09 7.85 -9.58
C GLN A 63 0.37 6.50 -9.54
N TRP A 64 1.11 5.41 -9.45
CA TRP A 64 0.52 4.06 -9.44
C TRP A 64 -0.20 3.74 -8.13
N PHE A 65 0.36 4.12 -6.98
CA PHE A 65 -0.34 3.95 -5.71
C PHE A 65 -1.60 4.81 -5.61
N THR A 66 -1.59 6.03 -6.15
CA THR A 66 -2.79 6.88 -6.20
C THR A 66 -3.89 6.23 -7.06
N LYS A 67 -3.55 5.71 -8.24
CA LYS A 67 -4.53 4.95 -9.05
C LYS A 67 -5.12 3.75 -8.33
N SER A 68 -4.28 2.99 -7.61
CA SER A 68 -4.73 1.86 -6.79
C SER A 68 -5.67 2.32 -5.67
N LEU A 69 -5.33 3.41 -4.99
CA LEU A 69 -6.16 4.00 -3.93
C LEU A 69 -7.53 4.47 -4.45
N ASP A 70 -7.56 5.15 -5.61
CA ASP A 70 -8.79 5.68 -6.18
C ASP A 70 -9.77 4.56 -6.55
N ILE A 71 -9.28 3.53 -7.26
CA ILE A 71 -10.14 2.42 -7.70
C ILE A 71 -10.56 1.53 -6.53
N SER A 72 -9.66 1.24 -5.58
CA SER A 72 -10.00 0.48 -4.37
C SER A 72 -10.99 1.24 -3.49
N GLY A 73 -10.90 2.58 -3.46
CA GLY A 73 -11.89 3.47 -2.86
C GLY A 73 -13.29 3.29 -3.45
N SER A 74 -13.39 3.22 -4.78
CA SER A 74 -14.68 3.07 -5.48
C SER A 74 -15.43 1.77 -5.16
N ILE A 75 -14.70 0.69 -4.84
CA ILE A 75 -15.25 -0.62 -4.48
C ILE A 75 -15.20 -0.91 -2.98
N ARG A 76 -14.75 0.06 -2.18
CA ARG A 76 -14.54 -0.06 -0.73
C ARG A 76 -13.68 -1.27 -0.34
N ASP A 77 -12.64 -1.57 -1.12
CA ASP A 77 -11.65 -2.58 -0.75
C ASP A 77 -10.72 -2.00 0.33
N LEU A 78 -11.17 -2.13 1.58
CA LEU A 78 -10.46 -1.58 2.74
C LEU A 78 -9.03 -2.12 2.89
N LYS A 79 -8.75 -3.32 2.37
CA LYS A 79 -7.42 -3.91 2.43
C LYS A 79 -6.47 -3.20 1.48
N GLU A 80 -6.89 -3.04 0.22
CA GLU A 80 -6.05 -2.42 -0.81
C GLU A 80 -5.93 -0.89 -0.62
N ILE A 81 -6.99 -0.25 -0.11
CA ILE A 81 -6.95 1.16 0.33
C ILE A 81 -5.84 1.36 1.38
N SER A 82 -5.78 0.49 2.40
CA SER A 82 -4.79 0.57 3.46
C SER A 82 -3.37 0.36 2.92
N ALA A 83 -3.18 -0.65 2.06
CA ALA A 83 -1.88 -0.94 1.45
C ALA A 83 -1.39 0.24 0.58
N SER A 84 -2.28 0.82 -0.24
CA SER A 84 -1.95 1.94 -1.13
C SER A 84 -1.58 3.21 -0.36
N ARG A 85 -2.31 3.53 0.72
CA ARG A 85 -1.97 4.66 1.61
C ARG A 85 -0.62 4.47 2.30
N GLU A 86 -0.33 3.26 2.78
CA GLU A 86 0.95 2.96 3.40
C GLU A 86 2.11 3.21 2.42
N ASN A 87 1.95 2.70 1.22
CA ASN A 87 2.94 2.82 0.17
C ASN A 87 3.10 4.26 -0.34
N LEU A 88 2.02 5.04 -0.50
CA LEU A 88 2.11 6.47 -0.77
C LEU A 88 2.89 7.21 0.32
N ALA A 89 2.67 6.86 1.57
CA ALA A 89 3.38 7.51 2.67
C ALA A 89 4.84 7.04 2.80
N ARG A 90 5.21 5.85 2.30
CA ARG A 90 6.63 5.48 2.07
C ARG A 90 7.25 6.41 1.02
N VAL A 91 6.54 6.66 -0.08
CA VAL A 91 6.98 7.59 -1.12
C VAL A 91 7.18 9.01 -0.56
N GLN A 92 6.21 9.54 0.20
CA GLN A 92 6.34 10.87 0.81
C GLN A 92 7.51 10.96 1.79
N ARG A 93 7.77 9.91 2.59
CA ARG A 93 8.96 9.86 3.46
C ARG A 93 10.25 9.89 2.67
N ALA A 94 10.32 9.14 1.57
CA ALA A 94 11.49 9.17 0.69
C ALA A 94 11.71 10.55 0.05
N LYS A 95 10.63 11.31 -0.16
CA LYS A 95 10.65 12.72 -0.60
C LYS A 95 10.89 13.74 0.54
N SER A 96 11.08 13.30 1.78
CA SER A 96 11.18 14.15 2.99
C SER A 96 9.90 14.93 3.35
N GLU A 97 8.76 14.55 2.80
CA GLU A 97 7.45 15.19 3.00
C GLU A 97 6.68 14.54 4.16
N LEU A 98 7.23 14.64 5.38
CA LEU A 98 6.75 13.89 6.56
C LEU A 98 5.29 14.22 6.95
N LEU A 99 4.86 15.46 6.76
CA LEU A 99 3.48 15.87 7.06
C LEU A 99 2.47 15.24 6.09
N LYS A 100 2.80 15.17 4.78
CA LYS A 100 1.98 14.48 3.78
C LYS A 100 1.93 12.97 4.05
N ALA A 101 3.07 12.38 4.42
CA ALA A 101 3.14 10.97 4.81
C ALA A 101 2.20 10.67 5.99
N LYS A 102 2.20 11.53 7.02
CA LYS A 102 1.30 11.41 8.17
C LYS A 102 -0.17 11.56 7.76
N ALA A 103 -0.49 12.56 6.95
CA ALA A 103 -1.85 12.82 6.49
C ALA A 103 -2.43 11.64 5.67
N LEU A 104 -1.67 11.06 4.76
CA LEU A 104 -2.09 9.91 3.95
C LEU A 104 -2.47 8.69 4.79
N LYS A 105 -1.77 8.47 5.91
CA LYS A 105 -2.06 7.36 6.83
C LYS A 105 -3.25 7.64 7.75
N MET A 106 -3.62 8.91 7.93
CA MET A 106 -4.80 9.33 8.70
C MET A 106 -6.04 9.51 7.80
N LEU A 107 -5.86 9.61 6.48
CA LEU A 107 -6.93 9.58 5.49
C LEU A 107 -7.61 8.20 5.59
N GLY A 108 -8.90 8.13 5.91
CA GLY A 108 -9.60 6.84 6.08
C GLY A 108 -10.54 6.68 7.26
N ALA A 109 -10.70 7.71 8.08
CA ALA A 109 -11.47 7.72 9.32
C ALA A 109 -10.73 7.01 10.48
N PRO A 110 -10.69 7.65 11.66
CA PRO A 110 -10.12 7.06 12.86
C PRO A 110 -10.81 5.75 13.28
N ASP A 111 -12.03 5.53 12.80
CA ASP A 111 -12.89 4.42 13.18
C ASP A 111 -12.86 3.21 12.21
N ASP A 112 -12.14 3.31 11.09
CA ASP A 112 -11.99 2.27 10.05
C ASP A 112 -10.49 1.93 9.81
N MET A 113 -9.61 2.27 10.76
CA MET A 113 -8.17 1.94 10.68
C MET A 113 -7.93 0.43 10.71
N ARG A 114 -7.19 -0.10 9.72
CA ARG A 114 -6.66 -1.47 9.76
C ARG A 114 -5.19 -1.48 10.14
N CYS A 115 -4.81 -2.44 10.98
CA CYS A 115 -3.40 -2.74 11.26
C CYS A 115 -2.70 -3.15 9.94
N GLY A 116 -1.56 -2.53 9.64
CA GLY A 116 -0.78 -2.80 8.41
C GLY A 116 -0.08 -4.16 8.38
N ASN A 117 -0.26 -5.00 9.40
CA ASN A 117 0.36 -6.32 9.50
C ASN A 117 -0.62 -7.42 9.04
N TYR A 118 -0.33 -8.04 7.91
CA TYR A 118 -1.09 -9.17 7.33
C TYR A 118 -0.95 -10.50 8.12
N SER A 119 -0.26 -10.52 9.27
CA SER A 119 0.08 -11.76 10.02
C SER A 119 0.15 -11.62 11.56
N CYS A 120 -0.59 -10.72 12.22
CA CYS A 120 -0.36 -10.44 13.66
C CYS A 120 -1.11 -11.33 14.66
N SER A 121 -0.33 -12.04 15.50
CA SER A 121 -0.60 -12.51 16.87
C SER A 121 0.73 -12.44 17.66
N SER A 122 0.88 -11.49 18.59
CA SER A 122 2.00 -11.37 19.57
C SER A 122 3.31 -10.64 19.20
N LEU A 123 3.28 -9.32 19.48
CA LEU A 123 4.34 -8.40 19.92
C LEU A 123 5.81 -8.82 19.69
N THR A 124 6.29 -8.50 18.50
CA THR A 124 7.47 -7.62 18.44
C THR A 124 7.00 -6.22 18.07
N SER A 125 7.88 -5.23 18.04
CA SER A 125 7.64 -3.81 17.68
C SER A 125 7.05 -3.54 16.27
N SER A 126 6.40 -4.54 15.68
CA SER A 126 5.89 -4.65 14.32
C SER A 126 4.38 -4.38 14.17
N CYS A 127 3.69 -3.95 15.23
CA CYS A 127 2.29 -3.52 15.12
C CYS A 127 2.23 -2.10 14.51
N GLN A 128 2.19 -2.04 13.17
CA GLN A 128 2.07 -0.80 12.42
C GLN A 128 0.59 -0.48 12.17
N ALA A 129 -0.18 -0.33 13.24
CA ALA A 129 -1.50 0.31 13.19
C ALA A 129 -1.27 1.82 13.26
N ALA A 130 -1.42 2.48 12.10
CA ALA A 130 -1.04 3.86 11.82
C ALA A 130 0.45 4.13 12.05
N PHE A 131 1.20 4.39 10.99
CA PHE A 131 2.64 4.60 11.13
C PHE A 131 2.89 6.08 11.36
N TYR A 132 3.27 6.38 12.58
CA TYR A 132 3.63 7.70 12.98
C TYR A 132 5.06 8.02 12.55
N CYS A 133 5.34 9.30 12.31
CA CYS A 133 6.69 9.75 11.94
C CYS A 133 7.72 9.59 13.08
N SER A 134 7.27 9.24 14.28
CA SER A 134 8.10 8.92 15.44
C SER A 134 7.34 8.05 16.43
N HIS A 135 8.06 7.39 17.35
CA HIS A 135 7.48 6.66 18.48
C HIS A 135 6.62 7.57 19.39
N GLY A 136 6.98 8.85 19.52
CA GLY A 136 6.17 9.82 20.27
C GLY A 136 4.78 10.01 19.66
N CYS A 137 4.73 10.27 18.35
CA CYS A 137 3.46 10.41 17.65
C CYS A 137 2.61 9.13 17.69
N GLN A 138 3.22 7.96 17.84
CA GLN A 138 2.50 6.68 18.05
C GLN A 138 1.84 6.59 19.40
N LYS A 139 2.57 6.97 20.45
CA LYS A 139 2.05 7.00 21.80
C LYS A 139 0.88 7.98 21.92
N ASP A 140 0.98 9.15 21.26
CA ASP A 140 -0.05 10.20 21.30
C ASP A 140 -1.41 9.76 20.73
N ASP A 141 -1.42 8.76 19.85
CA ASP A 141 -2.61 8.34 19.11
C ASP A 141 -3.07 6.91 19.46
N TYR A 142 -2.43 6.32 20.47
CA TYR A 142 -2.70 4.96 20.96
C TYR A 142 -4.16 4.76 21.36
N GLU A 143 -4.73 5.73 22.08
CA GLU A 143 -6.11 5.66 22.58
C GLU A 143 -7.15 5.47 21.48
N ARG A 144 -6.86 5.93 20.26
CA ARG A 144 -7.74 5.83 19.11
C ARG A 144 -7.61 4.49 18.39
N HIS A 145 -6.38 3.99 18.18
CA HIS A 145 -6.17 2.77 17.40
C HIS A 145 -6.27 1.48 18.21
N LYS A 146 -6.17 1.52 19.54
CA LYS A 146 -6.20 0.31 20.38
C LYS A 146 -7.43 -0.58 20.20
N ARG A 147 -8.58 0.00 19.79
CA ARG A 147 -9.84 -0.73 19.51
C ARG A 147 -9.79 -1.59 18.24
N TYR A 148 -8.86 -1.31 17.34
CA TYR A 148 -8.69 -1.98 16.04
C TYR A 148 -7.47 -2.89 16.00
N CYS A 149 -6.64 -2.82 17.04
CA CYS A 149 -5.53 -3.72 17.25
C CYS A 149 -6.10 -5.05 17.78
N GLN A 150 -6.05 -6.13 17.00
CA GLN A 150 -6.44 -7.48 17.46
C GLN A 150 -5.43 -8.10 18.43
N TYR A 151 -4.59 -7.26 19.04
CA TYR A 151 -3.66 -7.68 20.05
C TYR A 151 -4.24 -7.33 21.41
N ASP A 152 -4.87 -8.32 22.06
CA ASP A 152 -5.10 -8.25 23.49
C ASP A 152 -3.73 -8.29 24.19
N MET A 153 -3.50 -7.33 25.09
CA MET A 153 -2.28 -7.28 25.92
C MET A 153 -2.13 -8.53 26.78
#